data_AF-A0A2V8KDH4-F1
#
_entry.id   AF-A0A2V8KDH4-F1
#
_cell.length_a   1.000
_cell.length_b   1.000
_cell.length_c   1.000
_cell.angle_alpha   90.00
_cell.angle_beta   90.00
_cell.angle_gamma   90.00
#
_symmetry.space_group_name_H-M   'P 1'
#
loop_
_entity.id
_entity.type
_entity.pdbx_description
1 polymer ?
#
loop_
_entity_poly.entity_id
_entity_poly.type
_entity_poly.pdbx_seq_one_letter_code
_entity_poly.pdbx_strand_id
1 'polypeptide(L)'
;MTRTYRPGALGAMMDEYERAAVELTNLLETVDAPRFVVEYPQEAEKCRSIQKIMRHVIRAAYGCANHIRAALNMPVTVTLPTNLEDKHASIVALQKALNYTAAALDSVGYDLHVRANA
;
A
#
# COMPACT_ATOMS: atom_id res chain seq x y z
N MET A 1 -9.94 -7.80 -21.41
CA MET A 1 -9.58 -6.37 -21.59
C MET A 1 -8.07 -6.26 -21.59
N THR A 2 -7.49 -5.54 -22.55
CA THR A 2 -6.05 -5.29 -22.62
C THR A 2 -5.68 -4.30 -21.52
N ARG A 3 -4.83 -4.69 -20.57
CA ARG A 3 -4.38 -3.81 -19.50
C ARG A 3 -3.32 -2.86 -20.07
N THR A 4 -3.49 -1.56 -19.87
CA THR A 4 -2.48 -0.56 -20.25
C THR A 4 -1.54 -0.37 -19.07
N TYR A 5 -0.27 -0.74 -19.23
CA TYR A 5 0.75 -0.60 -18.18
C TYR A 5 1.36 0.80 -18.18
N ARG A 6 1.72 1.31 -17.00
CA ARG A 6 2.40 2.59 -16.87
C ARG A 6 3.85 2.48 -17.38
N PRO A 7 4.37 3.50 -18.08
CA PRO A 7 5.71 3.45 -18.63
C PRO A 7 6.79 3.56 -17.52
N GLY A 8 7.96 2.97 -17.80
CA GLY A 8 9.15 3.10 -16.96
C GLY A 8 9.09 2.29 -15.65
N ALA A 9 10.21 2.29 -14.93
CA ALA A 9 10.38 1.48 -13.72
C ALA A 9 9.43 1.89 -12.58
N LEU A 10 9.17 3.19 -12.40
CA LEU A 10 8.23 3.68 -11.40
C LEU A 10 6.78 3.28 -11.72
N GLY A 11 6.41 3.35 -12.99
CA GLY A 11 5.11 2.89 -13.48
C GLY A 11 4.90 1.39 -13.24
N ALA A 12 5.88 0.57 -13.64
CA ALA A 12 5.85 -0.87 -13.43
C ALA A 12 5.80 -1.26 -11.94
N MET A 13 6.54 -0.56 -11.08
CA MET A 13 6.49 -0.77 -9.62
C MET A 13 5.09 -0.53 -9.07
N MET A 14 4.42 0.56 -9.49
CA MET A 14 3.07 0.83 -9.03
C MET A 14 2.03 -0.13 -9.60
N ASP A 15 2.18 -0.57 -10.86
CA ASP A 15 1.30 -1.59 -11.45
C ASP A 15 1.35 -2.89 -10.63
N GLU A 16 2.54 -3.27 -10.17
CA GLU A 16 2.73 -4.43 -9.32
C GLU A 16 2.15 -4.23 -7.91
N TYR A 17 2.33 -3.06 -7.30
CA TYR A 17 1.76 -2.76 -5.98
C TYR A 17 0.24 -2.82 -5.99
N GLU A 18 -0.39 -2.24 -7.02
CA GLU A 18 -1.86 -2.28 -7.18
C GLU A 18 -2.35 -3.69 -7.47
N ARG A 19 -1.66 -4.47 -8.32
CA ARG A 19 -2.00 -5.88 -8.57
C ARG A 19 -1.96 -6.69 -7.27
N ALA A 20 -0.86 -6.61 -6.51
CA ALA A 20 -0.68 -7.34 -5.26
C ALA A 20 -1.72 -6.93 -4.20
N ALA A 21 -2.07 -5.65 -4.12
CA ALA A 21 -3.09 -5.19 -3.19
C ALA A 21 -4.50 -5.65 -3.58
N VAL A 22 -4.82 -5.71 -4.87
CA VAL A 22 -6.10 -6.29 -5.35
C VAL A 22 -6.17 -7.78 -4.98
N GLU A 23 -5.11 -8.54 -5.21
CA GLU A 23 -5.08 -9.96 -4.84
C GLU A 23 -5.21 -10.18 -3.34
N LEU A 24 -4.50 -9.38 -2.54
CA LEU A 24 -4.61 -9.41 -1.08
C LEU A 24 -6.03 -9.03 -0.61
N THR A 25 -6.64 -8.00 -1.21
CA THR A 25 -8.00 -7.56 -0.90
C THR A 25 -9.00 -8.68 -1.20
N ASN A 26 -8.93 -9.27 -2.38
CA ASN A 26 -9.80 -10.39 -2.78
C ASN A 26 -9.64 -11.57 -1.82
N LEU A 27 -8.41 -11.89 -1.39
CA LEU A 27 -8.18 -12.95 -0.40
C LEU A 27 -8.84 -12.60 0.94
N LEU A 28 -8.66 -11.37 1.44
CA LEU A 28 -9.25 -10.93 2.70
C LEU A 28 -10.78 -10.97 2.67
N GLU A 29 -11.40 -10.69 1.53
CA GLU A 29 -12.86 -10.79 1.37
C GLU A 29 -13.39 -12.20 1.62
N THR A 30 -12.60 -13.25 1.32
CA THR A 30 -12.95 -14.66 1.59
C THR A 30 -12.81 -15.07 3.06
N VAL A 31 -12.13 -14.27 3.87
CA VAL A 31 -11.90 -14.55 5.31
C VAL A 31 -13.06 -14.00 6.11
N ASP A 32 -13.71 -14.83 6.94
CA ASP A 32 -14.74 -14.38 7.87
C ASP A 32 -14.14 -13.54 9.02
N ALA A 33 -14.98 -12.69 9.62
CA ALA A 33 -14.52 -11.74 10.65
C ALA A 33 -13.82 -12.41 11.85
N PRO A 34 -14.29 -13.57 12.36
CA PRO A 34 -13.58 -14.27 13.44
C PRO A 34 -12.17 -14.72 13.05
N ARG A 35 -11.98 -15.33 11.87
CA ARG A 35 -10.65 -15.81 11.45
C ARG A 35 -9.66 -14.68 11.20
N PHE A 36 -10.12 -13.47 10.90
CA PHE A 36 -9.25 -12.32 10.71
C PHE A 36 -8.47 -11.95 11.99
N VAL A 37 -9.07 -12.16 13.17
CA VAL A 37 -8.51 -11.76 14.47
C VAL A 37 -7.94 -12.90 15.29
N VAL A 38 -8.18 -14.17 14.90
CA VAL A 38 -7.65 -15.35 15.61
C VAL A 38 -6.12 -15.30 15.68
N GLU A 39 -5.58 -15.49 16.89
CA GLU A 39 -4.14 -15.56 17.12
C GLU A 39 -3.62 -16.99 17.08
N TYR A 40 -2.41 -17.14 16.52
CA TYR A 40 -1.61 -18.35 16.46
C TYR A 40 -0.33 -18.12 17.29
N PRO A 41 -0.31 -18.48 18.59
CA PRO A 41 0.75 -18.07 19.52
C PRO A 41 2.16 -18.57 19.17
N GLN A 42 2.24 -19.66 18.41
CA GLN A 42 3.50 -20.23 17.92
C GLN A 42 4.22 -19.36 16.89
N GLU A 43 3.51 -18.41 16.28
CA GLU A 43 4.06 -17.51 15.26
C GLU A 43 4.74 -16.28 15.88
N ALA A 44 5.65 -15.69 15.09
CA ALA A 44 6.27 -14.41 15.43
C ALA A 44 5.22 -13.32 15.65
N GLU A 45 5.48 -12.35 16.54
CA GLU A 45 4.49 -11.37 16.99
C GLU A 45 3.71 -10.70 15.84
N LYS A 46 4.40 -10.25 14.78
CA LYS A 46 3.79 -9.59 13.61
C LYS A 46 2.99 -10.54 12.71
N CYS A 47 3.16 -11.84 12.88
CA CYS A 47 2.54 -12.91 12.09
C CYS A 47 1.45 -13.67 12.85
N ARG A 48 1.18 -13.33 14.12
CA ARG A 48 0.26 -14.09 14.97
C ARG A 48 -1.19 -14.09 14.51
N SER A 49 -1.63 -13.12 13.71
CA SER A 49 -2.98 -13.09 13.15
C SER A 49 -2.97 -12.36 11.82
N ILE A 50 -4.02 -12.57 11.01
CA ILE A 50 -4.19 -11.83 9.74
C ILE A 50 -4.27 -10.32 10.03
N GLN A 51 -4.96 -9.91 11.10
CA GLN A 51 -4.98 -8.53 11.57
C GLN A 51 -3.56 -7.97 11.84
N LYS A 52 -2.69 -8.72 12.51
CA LYS A 52 -1.31 -8.29 12.80
C LYS A 52 -0.44 -8.25 11.55
N ILE A 53 -0.63 -9.20 10.64
CA ILE A 53 0.01 -9.19 9.31
C ILE A 53 -0.42 -7.94 8.55
N MET A 54 -1.72 -7.64 8.48
CA MET A 54 -2.22 -6.45 7.81
C MET A 54 -1.69 -5.16 8.42
N ARG A 55 -1.65 -5.08 9.76
CA ARG A 55 -1.01 -3.96 10.46
C ARG A 55 0.46 -3.80 10.06
N HIS A 56 1.20 -4.89 9.91
CA HIS A 56 2.58 -4.85 9.45
C HIS A 56 2.70 -4.37 8.00
N VAL A 57 1.90 -4.93 7.09
CA VAL A 57 1.87 -4.58 5.66
C VAL A 57 1.53 -3.11 5.45
N ILE A 58 0.47 -2.61 6.09
CA ILE A 58 0.02 -1.21 5.96
C ILE A 58 1.09 -0.26 6.47
N ARG A 59 1.74 -0.58 7.60
CA ARG A 59 2.85 0.24 8.12
C ARG A 59 4.05 0.25 7.18
N ALA A 60 4.37 -0.89 6.56
CA ALA A 60 5.43 -0.96 5.56
C ALA A 60 5.08 -0.13 4.32
N ALA A 61 3.85 -0.20 3.82
CA ALA A 61 3.39 0.59 2.67
C ALA A 61 3.53 2.11 2.92
N TYR A 62 3.06 2.61 4.06
CA TYR A 62 3.28 4.02 4.42
C TYR A 62 4.75 4.36 4.65
N GLY A 63 5.55 3.46 5.22
CA GLY A 63 6.99 3.64 5.39
C GLY A 63 7.69 3.83 4.05
N CYS A 64 7.41 2.96 3.08
CA CYS A 64 7.89 3.08 1.70
C CYS A 64 7.44 4.39 1.05
N ALA A 65 6.16 4.74 1.16
CA ALA A 65 5.63 5.99 0.62
C ALA A 65 6.34 7.22 1.19
N ASN A 66 6.60 7.21 2.51
CA ASN A 66 7.32 8.30 3.18
C ASN A 66 8.78 8.39 2.73
N HIS A 67 9.48 7.26 2.55
CA HIS A 67 10.83 7.27 1.99
C HIS A 67 10.86 7.80 0.56
N ILE A 68 9.90 7.40 -0.28
CA ILE A 68 9.76 7.92 -1.65
C ILE A 68 9.58 9.44 -1.61
N ARG A 69 8.63 9.93 -0.81
CA ARG A 69 8.36 11.37 -0.67
C ARG A 69 9.58 12.14 -0.17
N ALA A 70 10.27 11.61 0.83
CA ALA A 70 11.51 12.22 1.34
C ALA A 70 12.59 12.28 0.25
N ALA A 71 12.79 11.21 -0.53
CA ALA A 71 13.73 11.19 -1.65
C ALA A 71 13.36 12.21 -2.75
N LEU A 72 12.08 12.56 -2.87
CA LEU A 72 11.55 13.55 -3.81
C LEU A 72 11.43 14.96 -3.20
N ASN A 73 11.95 15.20 -1.99
CA ASN A 73 11.80 16.46 -1.25
C ASN A 73 10.33 16.89 -1.04
N MET A 74 9.40 15.93 -0.98
CA MET A 74 7.99 16.16 -0.68
C MET A 74 7.73 16.04 0.82
N PRO A 75 6.76 16.80 1.38
CA PRO A 75 6.41 16.68 2.79
C PRO A 75 5.80 15.31 3.09
N VAL A 76 6.19 14.73 4.23
CA VAL A 76 5.58 13.53 4.83
C VAL A 76 4.40 13.98 5.68
N THR A 77 3.18 13.60 5.28
CA THR A 77 1.95 14.17 5.87
C THR A 77 1.09 13.14 6.61
N VAL A 78 1.40 11.85 6.52
CA VAL A 78 0.55 10.79 7.08
C VAL A 78 1.14 10.17 8.34
N THR A 79 0.34 10.20 9.41
CA THR A 79 0.57 9.38 10.62
C THR A 79 0.05 7.97 10.40
N LEU A 80 0.80 6.97 10.82
CA LEU A 80 0.43 5.56 10.67
C LEU A 80 -0.93 5.29 11.32
N PRO A 81 -1.84 4.57 10.64
CA PRO A 81 -3.14 4.24 11.21
C PRO A 81 -2.95 3.41 12.48
N THR A 82 -3.60 3.84 13.56
CA THR A 82 -3.58 3.17 14.87
C THR A 82 -4.73 2.19 15.04
N ASN A 83 -5.87 2.46 14.38
CA ASN A 83 -7.06 1.61 14.40
C ASN A 83 -7.15 0.76 13.12
N LEU A 84 -6.74 -0.50 13.25
CA LEU A 84 -6.86 -1.55 12.22
C LEU A 84 -7.49 -2.78 12.88
N GLU A 85 -8.64 -2.57 13.52
CA GLU A 85 -9.31 -3.59 14.32
C GLU A 85 -10.03 -4.64 13.47
N ASP A 86 -10.50 -4.27 12.28
CA ASP A 86 -11.22 -5.18 11.38
C ASP A 86 -10.64 -5.23 9.95
N LYS A 87 -11.14 -6.23 9.20
CA LYS A 87 -10.80 -6.51 7.81
C LYS A 87 -11.07 -5.31 6.89
N HIS A 88 -12.22 -4.67 7.03
CA HIS A 88 -12.64 -3.58 6.14
C HIS A 88 -11.75 -2.35 6.37
N ALA A 89 -11.52 -1.98 7.63
CA ALA A 89 -10.59 -0.92 8.00
C ALA A 89 -9.18 -1.17 7.44
N SER A 90 -8.72 -2.43 7.46
CA SER A 90 -7.43 -2.84 6.90
C SER A 90 -7.35 -2.69 5.38
N ILE A 91 -8.38 -3.10 4.65
CA ILE A 91 -8.47 -2.92 3.18
C ILE A 91 -8.46 -1.43 2.83
N VAL A 92 -9.29 -0.63 3.50
CA VAL A 92 -9.37 0.82 3.28
C VAL A 92 -8.02 1.49 3.55
N ALA A 93 -7.33 1.10 4.62
CA ALA A 93 -6.03 1.65 4.97
C ALA A 93 -4.93 1.28 3.97
N LEU A 94 -4.94 0.05 3.43
CA LEU A 94 -4.04 -0.37 2.37
C LEU A 94 -4.24 0.47 1.10
N GLN A 95 -5.49 0.66 0.66
CA GLN A 95 -5.78 1.49 -0.51
C GLN A 95 -5.35 2.94 -0.32
N LYS A 96 -5.55 3.51 0.88
CA LYS A 96 -5.05 4.85 1.22
C LYS A 96 -3.53 4.96 1.12
N ALA A 97 -2.79 3.94 1.58
CA ALA A 97 -1.33 3.91 1.47
C ALA A 97 -0.85 3.85 0.02
N LEU A 98 -1.53 3.06 -0.83
CA LEU A 98 -1.24 3.00 -2.26
C LEU A 98 -1.50 4.34 -2.96
N ASN A 99 -2.67 4.94 -2.73
CA ASN A 99 -3.01 6.24 -3.31
C ASN A 99 -2.03 7.33 -2.88
N TYR A 100 -1.58 7.29 -1.61
CA TYR A 100 -0.58 8.23 -1.10
C TYR A 100 0.80 8.05 -1.78
N THR A 101 1.16 6.81 -2.13
CA THR A 101 2.37 6.53 -2.92
C THR A 101 2.22 7.00 -4.36
N ALA A 102 1.10 6.67 -5.01
CA ALA A 102 0.78 7.06 -6.38
C ALA A 102 0.84 8.59 -6.53
N ALA A 103 0.21 9.34 -5.62
CA ALA A 103 0.22 10.80 -5.65
C ALA A 103 1.62 11.41 -5.56
N ALA A 104 2.57 10.76 -4.89
CA ALA A 104 3.96 11.20 -4.88
C ALA A 104 4.60 10.99 -6.26
N LEU A 105 4.37 9.85 -6.89
CA LEU A 105 4.99 9.48 -8.16
C LEU A 105 4.39 10.23 -9.36
N ASP A 106 3.08 10.50 -9.33
CA ASP A 106 2.40 11.27 -10.39
C ASP A 106 2.94 12.70 -10.49
N SER A 107 3.29 13.31 -9.35
CA SER A 107 3.93 14.64 -9.33
C SER A 107 5.30 14.65 -10.04
N VAL A 108 6.03 13.53 -10.00
CA VAL A 108 7.31 13.38 -10.70
C VAL A 108 7.10 13.07 -12.18
N GLY A 109 6.10 12.25 -12.51
CA GLY A 109 5.72 11.96 -13.89
C GLY A 109 5.35 13.24 -14.66
N TYR A 110 4.64 14.16 -14.00
CA TYR A 110 4.35 15.48 -14.56
C TYR A 110 5.63 16.30 -14.83
N ASP A 111 6.55 16.37 -13.86
CA ASP A 111 7.80 17.12 -14.00
C ASP A 111 8.74 16.56 -15.09
N LEU A 112 8.81 15.23 -15.25
CA LEU A 112 9.61 14.60 -16.30
C LEU A 112 9.04 14.85 -17.70
N HIS A 113 7.71 14.83 -17.86
CA HIS A 113 7.06 15.15 -19.13
C HIS A 113 7.14 16.65 -19.49
N VAL A 114 7.16 17.55 -18.51
CA VAL A 114 7.39 18.98 -18.74
C VAL A 114 8.84 19.24 -19.15
N ARG A 115 9.83 18.60 -18.50
CA ARG A 115 11.25 18.78 -18.83
C ARG A 115 11.69 18.12 -20.14
N ALA A 116 11.01 17.07 -20.59
CA ALA A 116 11.30 16.43 -21.88
C ALA A 116 10.74 17.20 -23.10
N ASN A 117 9.87 18.18 -22.87
CA ASN A 117 9.22 18.98 -23.92
C ASN A 117 9.57 20.49 -23.83
N ALA A 118 10.60 20.84 -23.05
CA ALA A 118 11.15 22.19 -22.91
C ALA A 118 12.59 22.23 -23.43
#